data_AF-A0A5S3RSR0-F1
#
_entry.id   AF-A0A5S3RSR0-F1
#
_cell.length_a   1.000
_cell.length_b   1.000
_cell.length_c   1.000
_cell.angle_alpha   90.00
_cell.angle_beta   90.00
_cell.angle_gamma   90.00
#
_symmetry.space_group_name_H-M   'P 1'
#
loop_
_entity.id
_entity.type
_entity.pdbx_description
1 polymer ?
#
loop_
_entity_poly.entity_id
_entity_poly.type
_entity_poly.pdbx_seq_one_letter_code
_entity_poly.pdbx_strand_id
1 'polypeptide(L)'
;MENYPILAFILICALFIIQNRKYNALLTHLSQAYPAQWEQLANTLGDTSRSAIAANLHESLKSGFFSTLDDPKINQFKRLKTINMTVCSVLAVLGLTIAYMY
;
A
#
# COMPACT_ATOMS: atom_id res chain seq x y z
N MET A 1 13.33 -26.98 -9.09
CA MET A 1 13.63 -25.53 -8.91
C MET A 1 13.07 -24.66 -10.03
N GLU A 2 12.77 -25.18 -11.23
CA GLU A 2 12.23 -24.41 -12.38
C GLU A 2 10.94 -23.63 -12.11
N ASN A 3 10.05 -24.12 -11.22
CA ASN A 3 8.77 -23.45 -10.97
C ASN A 3 8.84 -22.33 -9.90
N TYR A 4 9.95 -22.22 -9.17
CA TYR A 4 10.11 -21.21 -8.11
C TYR A 4 9.90 -19.76 -8.59
N PRO A 5 10.55 -19.29 -9.68
CA PRO A 5 10.37 -17.91 -10.14
C PRO A 5 8.93 -17.63 -10.59
N ILE A 6 8.27 -18.60 -11.21
CA ILE A 6 6.87 -18.47 -11.66
C ILE A 6 5.93 -18.36 -10.45
N LEU A 7 6.11 -19.22 -9.45
CA LEU A 7 5.31 -19.18 -8.21
C LEU A 7 5.53 -17.90 -7.43
N ALA A 8 6.78 -17.43 -7.32
CA ALA A 8 7.10 -16.16 -6.69
C ALA A 8 6.45 -14.97 -7.42
N PHE A 9 6.48 -14.98 -8.76
CA PHE A 9 5.82 -13.96 -9.57
C PHE A 9 4.30 -13.94 -9.37
N ILE A 10 3.65 -15.10 -9.41
CA ILE A 10 2.20 -15.22 -9.17
C ILE A 10 1.84 -14.69 -7.77
N LEU A 11 2.64 -15.03 -6.76
CA LEU A 11 2.45 -14.57 -5.39
C LEU A 11 2.58 -13.04 -5.28
N ILE A 12 3.60 -12.44 -5.90
CA ILE A 12 3.79 -10.98 -5.91
C ILE A 12 2.60 -10.30 -6.61
N CYS A 13 2.13 -10.81 -7.75
CA CYS A 13 0.97 -10.28 -8.44
C CYS A 13 -0.31 -10.36 -7.58
N ALA A 14 -0.55 -11.50 -6.92
CA ALA A 14 -1.70 -11.66 -6.04
C ALA A 14 -1.66 -10.68 -4.86
N LEU A 15 -0.51 -10.53 -4.22
CA LEU A 15 -0.31 -9.58 -3.13
C LEU A 15 -0.52 -8.13 -3.57
N PHE A 16 -0.03 -7.77 -4.76
CA PHE A 16 -0.23 -6.44 -5.34
C PHE A 16 -1.71 -6.13 -5.59
N ILE A 17 -2.46 -7.09 -6.14
CA ILE A 17 -3.92 -6.95 -6.34
C ILE A 17 -4.64 -6.77 -5.00
N ILE A 18 -4.31 -7.59 -4.00
CA ILE A 18 -4.90 -7.50 -2.65
C ILE A 18 -4.62 -6.13 -2.03
N GLN A 19 -3.37 -5.65 -2.12
CA GLN A 19 -2.96 -4.35 -1.60
C GLN A 19 -3.74 -3.21 -2.27
N ASN A 20 -3.90 -3.24 -3.59
CA ASN A 20 -4.69 -2.24 -4.32
C ASN A 20 -6.18 -2.26 -3.94
N ARG A 21 -6.78 -3.44 -3.77
CA ARG A 21 -8.18 -3.56 -3.34
C ARG A 21 -8.37 -2.98 -1.93
N LYS A 22 -7.47 -3.29 -1.01
CA LYS A 22 -7.50 -2.77 0.37
C LYS A 22 -7.23 -1.26 0.42
N TYR A 23 -6.33 -0.76 -0.42
CA TYR A 23 -6.09 0.67 -0.56
C TYR A 23 -7.35 1.41 -1.04
N ASN A 24 -7.99 0.94 -2.11
CA ASN A 24 -9.23 1.55 -2.59
C ASN A 24 -10.35 1.54 -1.53
N ALA A 25 -10.49 0.43 -0.80
CA ALA A 25 -11.45 0.36 0.30
C ALA A 25 -11.12 1.35 1.44
N LEU A 26 -9.84 1.62 1.69
CA LEU A 26 -9.41 2.66 2.63
C LEU A 26 -9.76 4.05 2.11
N LEU A 27 -9.53 4.36 0.83
CA LEU A 27 -9.89 5.65 0.22
C LEU A 27 -11.39 5.93 0.43
N THR A 28 -12.24 4.97 0.05
CA THR A 28 -13.70 5.10 0.21
C THR A 28 -14.11 5.27 1.67
N HIS A 29 -13.47 4.54 2.59
CA HIS A 29 -13.75 4.69 4.01
C HIS A 29 -13.38 6.09 4.51
N LEU A 30 -12.19 6.59 4.18
CA LEU A 30 -11.73 7.89 4.64
C LEU A 30 -12.56 9.03 4.04
N SER A 31 -12.98 8.92 2.77
CA SER A 31 -13.87 9.92 2.15
C SER A 31 -15.24 9.98 2.82
N GLN A 32 -15.74 8.86 3.35
CA GLN A 32 -17.04 8.80 4.03
C GLN A 32 -16.95 9.17 5.51
N ALA A 33 -15.92 8.71 6.21
CA ALA A 33 -15.75 8.92 7.64
C ALA A 33 -15.20 10.31 7.99
N TYR A 34 -14.39 10.89 7.10
CA TYR A 34 -13.71 12.16 7.31
C TYR A 34 -13.83 13.09 6.09
N PRO A 35 -15.06 13.46 5.67
CA PRO A 35 -15.29 14.16 4.41
C PRO A 35 -14.61 15.53 4.35
N ALA A 36 -14.59 16.28 5.45
CA ALA A 36 -13.95 17.60 5.51
C ALA A 36 -12.43 17.51 5.31
N GLN A 37 -11.77 16.56 5.98
CA GLN A 37 -10.33 16.33 5.84
C GLN A 37 -10.00 15.72 4.47
N TRP A 38 -10.91 14.92 3.92
CA TRP A 38 -10.79 14.35 2.60
C TRP A 38 -10.81 15.41 1.51
N GLU A 39 -11.72 16.40 1.58
CA GLU A 39 -11.77 17.51 0.63
C GLU A 39 -10.51 18.39 0.70
N GLN A 40 -10.01 18.66 1.91
CA GLN A 40 -8.74 19.39 2.08
C GLN A 40 -7.56 18.64 1.46
N LEU A 41 -7.53 17.31 1.63
CA LEU A 41 -6.49 16.45 1.07
C LEU A 41 -6.58 16.35 -0.46
N ALA A 42 -7.80 16.32 -0.99
CA ALA A 42 -8.05 16.26 -2.42
C ALA A 42 -7.77 17.58 -3.14
N ASN A 43 -7.88 18.71 -2.43
CA ASN A 43 -7.67 20.05 -2.98
C ASN A 43 -6.35 20.72 -2.57
N THR A 44 -5.42 19.99 -1.93
CA THR A 44 -4.20 20.58 -1.33
C THR A 44 -3.32 21.36 -2.35
N LEU A 45 -3.32 20.98 -3.63
CA LEU A 45 -2.52 21.62 -4.69
C LEU A 45 -3.34 22.06 -5.91
N GLY A 46 -4.67 22.10 -5.79
CA GLY A 46 -5.58 22.33 -6.93
C GLY A 46 -5.61 21.19 -7.96
N ASP A 47 -4.81 20.14 -7.75
CA ASP A 47 -4.81 18.92 -8.55
C ASP A 47 -5.65 17.82 -7.89
N THR A 48 -6.80 17.53 -8.49
CA THR A 48 -7.74 16.50 -8.04
C THR A 48 -7.48 15.14 -8.70
N SER A 49 -6.36 14.99 -9.41
CA SER A 49 -5.94 13.72 -9.99
C SER A 49 -5.83 12.63 -8.94
N ARG A 50 -6.20 11.40 -9.33
CA ARG A 50 -6.11 10.24 -8.42
C ARG A 50 -4.69 10.00 -7.90
N SER A 51 -3.66 10.33 -8.68
CA SER A 51 -2.25 10.24 -8.25
C SER A 51 -1.92 11.28 -7.18
N ALA A 52 -2.36 12.53 -7.34
CA ALA A 52 -2.15 13.60 -6.37
C ALA A 52 -2.85 13.29 -5.04
N ILE A 53 -4.12 12.86 -5.09
CA ILE A 53 -4.85 12.40 -3.90
C ILE A 53 -4.11 11.25 -3.21
N ALA A 54 -3.60 10.29 -3.98
CA ALA A 54 -2.86 9.17 -3.41
C ALA A 54 -1.53 9.60 -2.76
N ALA A 55 -0.80 10.54 -3.36
CA ALA A 55 0.44 11.08 -2.81
C ALA A 55 0.18 11.87 -1.52
N ASN A 56 -0.79 12.79 -1.54
CA ASN A 56 -1.19 13.59 -0.37
C ASN A 56 -1.69 12.68 0.76
N LEU A 57 -2.43 11.62 0.43
CA LEU A 57 -2.90 10.66 1.43
C LEU A 57 -1.74 9.86 2.01
N HIS A 58 -0.79 9.44 1.19
CA HIS A 58 0.40 8.74 1.66
C HIS A 58 1.17 9.60 2.67
N GLU A 59 1.33 10.87 2.37
CA GLU A 59 1.98 11.84 3.25
C GLU A 59 1.17 12.08 4.52
N SER A 60 -0.16 12.22 4.40
CA SER A 60 -1.04 12.38 5.56
C SER A 60 -1.07 11.14 6.47
N LEU A 61 -0.97 9.93 5.91
CA LEU A 61 -0.85 8.69 6.68
C LEU A 61 0.51 8.52 7.38
N LYS A 62 1.54 9.20 6.87
CA LYS A 62 2.91 9.18 7.39
C LYS A 62 3.12 10.23 8.49
N SER A 63 2.66 11.46 8.29
CA SER A 63 2.94 12.59 9.19
C SER A 63 1.79 13.58 9.34
N GLY A 64 0.67 13.41 8.65
CA GLY A 64 -0.49 14.31 8.74
C GLY A 64 -1.61 13.78 9.63
N PHE A 65 -2.82 14.32 9.44
CA PHE A 65 -4.01 14.00 10.25
C PHE A 65 -4.33 12.50 10.30
N PHE A 66 -4.22 11.80 9.16
CA PHE A 66 -4.50 10.36 9.13
C PHE A 66 -3.42 9.51 9.81
N SER A 67 -2.26 10.08 10.16
CA SER A 67 -1.22 9.40 10.93
C SER A 67 -1.53 9.36 12.43
N THR A 68 -2.27 10.35 12.94
CA THR A 68 -2.62 10.48 14.36
C THR A 68 -3.93 9.78 14.74
N LEU A 69 -4.71 9.36 13.73
CA LEU A 69 -5.96 8.64 13.96
C LEU A 69 -5.72 7.17 14.30
N ASP A 70 -6.31 6.72 15.41
CA ASP A 70 -6.41 5.30 15.74
C ASP A 70 -7.61 4.66 15.03
N ASP A 71 -7.55 4.63 13.68
CA ASP A 71 -8.57 3.99 12.85
C ASP A 71 -8.16 2.54 12.53
N PRO A 72 -9.04 1.54 12.79
CA PRO A 72 -8.70 0.14 12.59
C PRO A 72 -8.43 -0.22 11.12
N LYS A 73 -9.06 0.46 10.15
CA LYS A 73 -8.80 0.24 8.71
C LYS A 73 -7.46 0.85 8.29
N ILE A 74 -7.09 2.01 8.83
CA ILE A 74 -5.75 2.59 8.63
C ILE A 74 -4.68 1.62 9.16
N ASN A 75 -4.87 1.11 10.38
CA ASN A 75 -3.91 0.21 11.00
C ASN A 75 -3.80 -1.13 10.26
N GLN A 76 -4.92 -1.71 9.83
CA GLN A 76 -4.93 -2.91 8.98
C GLN A 76 -4.17 -2.70 7.67
N PHE A 77 -4.36 -1.54 7.02
CA PHE A 77 -3.64 -1.22 5.78
C PHE A 77 -2.13 -1.06 6.02
N LYS A 78 -1.73 -0.35 7.09
CA LYS A 78 -0.31 -0.22 7.48
C LYS A 78 0.32 -1.59 7.71
N ARG A 79 -0.35 -2.47 8.47
CA ARG A 79 0.12 -3.83 8.74
C ARG A 79 0.23 -4.67 7.46
N LEU A 80 -0.76 -4.61 6.57
CA LEU A 80 -0.73 -5.29 5.29
C LEU A 80 0.44 -4.82 4.42
N LYS A 81 0.67 -3.50 4.34
CA LYS A 81 1.79 -2.93 3.59
C LYS A 81 3.14 -3.42 4.12
N THR A 82 3.32 -3.44 5.44
CA THR A 82 4.56 -3.94 6.07
C THR A 82 4.77 -5.43 5.81
N ILE A 83 3.73 -6.26 5.94
CA ILE A 83 3.81 -7.70 5.63
C ILE A 83 4.17 -7.89 4.16
N ASN A 84 3.49 -7.18 3.26
CA ASN A 84 3.74 -7.32 1.82
C ASN A 84 5.19 -6.93 1.46
N MET A 85 5.67 -5.82 1.99
CA MET A 85 7.05 -5.38 1.77
C MET A 85 8.05 -6.40 2.31
N THR A 86 7.79 -6.98 3.47
CA THR A 86 8.64 -8.03 4.06
C THR A 86 8.69 -9.28 3.19
N VAL A 87 7.53 -9.75 2.70
CA VAL A 87 7.45 -10.93 1.81
C VAL A 87 8.22 -10.67 0.52
N CYS A 88 8.04 -9.50 -0.11
CA CYS A 88 8.78 -9.13 -1.32
C CYS A 88 10.29 -9.08 -1.07
N SER A 89 10.74 -8.50 0.05
CA SER A 89 12.17 -8.46 0.42
C SER A 89 12.75 -9.87 0.62
N VAL A 90 12.03 -10.76 1.30
CA VAL A 90 12.47 -12.16 1.50
C VAL A 90 12.57 -12.90 0.17
N LEU A 91 11.58 -12.76 -0.71
CA LEU A 91 11.60 -13.37 -2.05
C LEU A 91 12.77 -12.86 -2.90
N ALA A 92 13.08 -11.57 -2.82
CA ALA A 92 14.21 -10.98 -3.53
C ALA A 92 15.56 -11.53 -3.04
N VAL A 93 15.75 -11.63 -1.73
CA VAL A 93 16.97 -12.20 -1.13
C VAL A 93 17.12 -13.67 -1.52
N LEU A 94 16.05 -14.47 -1.43
CA LEU A 94 16.07 -15.87 -1.86
C LEU A 94 16.42 -16.00 -3.34
N GLY A 95 15.83 -15.18 -4.21
CA GLY A 95 16.16 -15.13 -5.63
C GLY A 95 17.65 -14.84 -5.88
N LEU A 96 18.22 -13.86 -5.17
CA LEU A 96 19.65 -13.54 -5.25
C LEU A 96 20.54 -14.70 -4.78
N THR A 97 20.18 -15.36 -3.67
CA THR A 97 20.96 -16.50 -3.17
C THR A 97 20.96 -17.68 -4.13
N ILE A 98 19.81 -17.98 -4.77
CA ILE A 98 19.71 -19.04 -5.77
C ILE A 98 20.55 -18.68 -7.00
N ALA A 99 20.47 -17.43 -7.48
CA ALA A 99 21.23 -16.95 -8.63
C ALA A 99 22.75 -16.87 -8.37
N TYR A 100 23.18 -16.76 -7.11
CA TYR A 100 24.59 -16.78 -6.74
C TYR A 100 25.14 -18.20 -6.60
N MET A 101 24.31 -19.14 -6.15
CA MET A 101 24.70 -20.55 -5.98
C MET A 101 24.68 -21.36 -7.29
N TYR A 102 24.07 -20.83 -8.34
CA TYR A 102 23.92 -21.46 -9.65
C TYR A 102 24.66 -20.65 -10.72
#